data_AF-K2CB03-F1
#
_entry.id   AF-K2CB03-F1
#
_cell.length_a   1.000
_cell.length_b   1.000
_cell.length_c   1.000
_cell.angle_alpha   90.00
_cell.angle_beta   90.00
_cell.angle_gamma   90.00
#
_symmetry.space_group_name_H-M   'P 1'
#
loop_
_entity.id
_entity.type
_entity.pdbx_description
1 polymer ?
#
loop_
_entity_poly.entity_id
_entity_poly.type
_entity_poly.pdbx_seq_one_letter_code
_entity_poly.pdbx_strand_id
1 'polypeptide(L)'
;MLAAVHYIGSDNSGSTIGCYVLYFVTNLLVFVVPVILSVLLGTQFNSLKAKRLVPIVFTGVIAGRVAAGATLSYLALRYPVPSILWFWVIMHALAFVFFFLGSNSFVRPQIQSFFQRPGEQKQTKFFDRLRNFIRTLTESQLVLFLVLSAVMANFSFYFAEFQSASILNAQFASENDLAMFYGWFTICASLLAFLFQAFITGSMIHRLGISNTNIVYPILAFTAFLGTALSFTLGPGVWLKFVQLGLLTALFQPVSNLFYNALPPREKARIITVSEGVVQPL
;
A
#
# COMPACT_ATOMS: atom_id res chain seq x y z
N MET A 1 2.91 -0.94 -15.77
CA MET A 1 4.33 -1.27 -16.04
C MET A 1 4.53 -2.62 -16.73
N LEU A 2 3.53 -3.51 -16.82
CA LEU A 2 3.58 -4.67 -17.74
C LEU A 2 3.87 -4.26 -19.20
N ALA A 3 3.43 -3.06 -19.62
CA ALA A 3 3.77 -2.48 -20.92
C ALA A 3 5.24 -2.00 -21.04
N ALA A 4 5.85 -1.48 -19.96
CA ALA A 4 7.26 -1.10 -19.96
C ALA A 4 8.17 -2.33 -20.07
N VAL A 5 7.78 -3.44 -19.45
CA VAL A 5 8.48 -4.73 -19.59
C VAL A 5 8.36 -5.31 -21.00
N HIS A 6 7.27 -5.02 -21.71
CA HIS A 6 7.09 -5.46 -23.10
C HIS A 6 8.00 -4.71 -24.10
N TYR A 7 8.46 -3.50 -23.75
CA TYR A 7 9.36 -2.71 -24.62
C TYR A 7 10.83 -3.14 -24.49
N ILE A 8 11.24 -3.71 -23.35
CA ILE A 8 12.56 -4.35 -23.15
C ILE A 8 12.67 -5.68 -23.92
N GLY A 9 11.57 -6.13 -24.55
CA GLY A 9 11.46 -7.41 -25.24
C GLY A 9 12.23 -7.55 -26.56
N SER A 10 12.84 -6.50 -27.12
CA SER A 10 13.49 -6.62 -28.43
C SER A 10 14.94 -7.12 -28.41
N ASP A 11 15.71 -7.00 -27.30
CA ASP A 11 17.17 -7.19 -27.41
C ASP A 11 17.92 -7.98 -26.32
N ASN A 12 17.36 -8.38 -25.18
CA ASN A 12 18.13 -9.22 -24.23
C ASN A 12 17.26 -9.99 -23.21
N SER A 13 17.14 -11.31 -23.41
CA SER A 13 16.39 -12.25 -22.57
C SER A 13 16.89 -12.38 -21.12
N GLY A 14 18.13 -11.97 -20.82
CA GLY A 14 18.70 -11.98 -19.46
C GLY A 14 18.22 -10.83 -18.56
N SER A 15 17.79 -9.70 -19.14
CA SER A 15 17.35 -8.52 -18.37
C SER A 15 15.93 -8.69 -17.80
N THR A 16 15.09 -9.48 -18.46
CA THR A 16 13.66 -9.57 -18.15
C THR A 16 13.41 -10.26 -16.81
N ILE A 17 14.17 -11.33 -16.51
CA ILE A 17 14.06 -12.06 -15.24
C ILE A 17 14.42 -11.15 -14.06
N GLY A 18 15.46 -10.32 -14.20
CA GLY A 18 15.86 -9.37 -13.17
C GLY A 18 14.76 -8.35 -12.83
N CYS A 19 14.07 -7.82 -13.85
CA CYS A 19 12.94 -6.91 -13.65
C CYS A 19 11.76 -7.58 -12.93
N TYR A 20 11.43 -8.83 -13.28
CA TYR A 20 10.35 -9.58 -12.61
C TYR A 20 10.69 -9.91 -11.16
N VAL A 21 11.94 -10.32 -10.88
CA VAL A 21 12.42 -10.59 -9.52
C VAL A 21 12.39 -9.32 -8.69
N LEU A 22 12.87 -8.19 -9.23
CA LEU A 22 12.84 -6.91 -8.54
C LEU A 22 11.41 -6.44 -8.25
N TYR A 23 10.49 -6.61 -9.21
CA TYR A 23 9.07 -6.32 -9.03
C TYR A 23 8.46 -7.17 -7.91
N PHE A 24 8.72 -8.48 -7.92
CA PHE A 24 8.21 -9.40 -6.91
C PHE A 24 8.75 -9.07 -5.52
N VAL A 25 10.07 -8.85 -5.41
CA VAL A 25 10.71 -8.46 -4.15
C VAL A 25 10.16 -7.13 -3.65
N THR A 26 9.95 -6.15 -4.52
CA THR A 26 9.41 -4.84 -4.13
C THR A 26 7.98 -4.97 -3.61
N ASN A 27 7.10 -5.70 -4.30
CA ASN A 27 5.73 -5.94 -3.83
C ASN A 27 5.70 -6.70 -2.50
N LEU A 28 6.55 -7.72 -2.37
CA LEU A 28 6.71 -8.46 -1.12
C LEU A 28 7.15 -7.54 0.03
N LEU A 29 8.10 -6.64 -0.20
CA LEU A 29 8.58 -5.69 0.81
C LEU A 29 7.51 -4.67 1.19
N VAL A 30 6.75 -4.16 0.22
CA VAL A 30 5.61 -3.25 0.47
C VAL A 30 4.57 -3.90 1.38
N PHE A 31 4.41 -5.22 1.31
CA PHE A 31 3.51 -5.96 2.20
C PHE A 31 4.14 -6.29 3.56
N VAL A 32 5.35 -6.83 3.56
CA VAL A 32 6.00 -7.37 4.77
C VAL A 32 6.43 -6.25 5.73
N VAL A 33 6.95 -5.14 5.22
CA VAL A 33 7.51 -4.06 6.05
C VAL A 33 6.45 -3.42 6.96
N PRO A 34 5.26 -3.02 6.47
CA PRO A 34 4.21 -2.48 7.34
C PRO A 34 3.73 -3.46 8.41
N VAL A 35 3.64 -4.76 8.09
CA VAL A 35 3.25 -5.81 9.05
C VAL A 35 4.29 -5.91 10.17
N ILE A 36 5.57 -6.01 9.81
CA ILE A 36 6.66 -6.06 10.80
C ILE A 36 6.67 -4.78 11.65
N LEU A 37 6.53 -3.61 11.01
CA LEU A 37 6.48 -2.33 11.71
C LEU A 37 5.31 -2.28 12.71
N SER A 38 4.12 -2.72 12.31
CA SER A 38 2.94 -2.76 13.18
C SER A 38 3.16 -3.64 14.42
N VAL A 39 3.75 -4.82 14.23
CA VAL A 39 4.12 -5.73 15.35
C VAL A 39 5.11 -5.06 16.29
N LEU A 40 6.17 -4.46 15.74
CA LEU A 40 7.20 -3.77 16.55
C LEU A 40 6.62 -2.59 17.34
N LEU A 41 5.76 -1.79 16.72
CA LEU A 41 5.09 -0.68 17.40
C LEU A 41 4.20 -1.19 18.53
N GLY A 42 3.50 -2.30 18.31
CA GLY A 42 2.62 -2.94 19.30
C GLY A 42 3.35 -3.60 20.48
N THR A 43 4.59 -4.07 20.30
CA THR A 43 5.38 -4.68 21.38
C THR A 43 6.24 -3.66 22.14
N GLN A 44 6.77 -2.63 21.46
CA GLN A 44 7.69 -1.66 22.05
C GLN A 44 7.00 -0.52 22.79
N PHE A 45 5.81 -0.10 22.31
CA PHE A 45 5.14 1.07 22.87
C PHE A 45 3.91 0.69 23.68
N ASN A 46 3.89 1.13 24.94
CA ASN A 46 2.66 1.15 25.74
C ASN A 46 1.64 2.10 25.10
N SER A 47 0.33 1.87 25.27
CA SER A 47 -0.76 2.56 24.56
C SER A 47 -0.68 4.09 24.65
N LEU A 48 -0.20 4.64 25.77
CA LEU A 48 0.02 6.08 25.96
C LEU A 48 1.21 6.63 25.15
N LYS A 49 2.32 5.87 25.08
CA LYS A 49 3.50 6.25 24.29
C LYS A 49 3.24 6.10 22.79
N ALA A 50 2.50 5.06 22.40
CA ALA A 50 2.11 4.81 21.01
C ALA A 50 1.32 6.01 20.44
N LYS A 51 0.36 6.57 21.19
CA LYS A 51 -0.40 7.76 20.76
C LYS A 51 0.47 8.98 20.42
N ARG A 52 1.65 9.11 21.03
CA ARG A 52 2.57 10.25 20.80
C ARG A 52 3.61 9.94 19.72
N LEU A 53 4.18 8.74 19.73
CA LEU A 53 5.33 8.38 18.89
C LEU A 53 4.93 7.81 17.52
N VAL A 54 3.80 7.11 17.44
CA VAL A 54 3.33 6.50 16.18
C VAL A 54 3.09 7.56 15.08
N PRO A 55 2.42 8.70 15.35
CA PRO A 55 2.28 9.76 14.34
C PRO A 55 3.62 10.31 13.84
N ILE A 56 4.63 10.43 14.72
CA ILE A 56 5.97 10.89 14.36
C ILE A 56 6.65 9.86 13.43
N VAL A 57 6.56 8.57 13.77
CA VAL A 57 7.08 7.48 12.91
C VAL A 57 6.42 7.51 11.54
N PHE A 58 5.10 7.71 11.47
CA PHE A 58 4.38 7.79 10.20
C PHE A 58 4.67 9.08 9.41
N THR A 59 5.08 10.17 10.06
CA THR A 59 5.59 11.36 9.35
C THR A 59 6.87 11.03 8.58
N GLY A 60 7.68 10.10 9.12
CA GLY A 60 8.83 9.52 8.42
C GLY A 60 8.46 8.85 7.09
N VAL A 61 7.26 8.29 6.95
CA VAL A 61 6.79 7.71 5.67
C VAL A 61 6.63 8.78 4.60
N ILE A 62 6.07 9.95 4.95
CA ILE A 62 5.91 11.07 4.02
C ILE A 62 7.28 11.64 3.64
N ALA A 63 8.15 11.86 4.62
CA ALA A 63 9.52 12.31 4.38
C ALA A 63 10.28 11.32 3.47
N GLY A 64 10.13 10.02 3.70
CA GLY A 64 10.70 8.97 2.87
C GLY A 64 10.17 8.99 1.43
N ARG A 65 8.85 9.18 1.23
CA ARG A 65 8.25 9.31 -0.11
C ARG A 65 8.78 10.54 -0.85
N VAL A 66 8.91 11.68 -0.17
CA VAL A 66 9.46 12.90 -0.75
C VAL A 66 10.94 12.72 -1.12
N ALA A 67 11.75 12.16 -0.21
CA ALA A 67 13.16 11.87 -0.46
C ALA A 67 13.34 10.87 -1.61
N ALA A 68 12.50 9.84 -1.67
CA ALA A 68 12.53 8.84 -2.74
C ALA A 68 12.14 9.45 -4.09
N GLY A 69 11.10 10.28 -4.13
CA GLY A 69 10.70 11.00 -5.34
C GLY A 69 11.80 11.96 -5.81
N ALA A 70 12.42 12.71 -4.91
CA ALA A 70 13.49 13.65 -5.24
C ALA A 70 14.74 12.92 -5.77
N THR A 71 15.13 11.82 -5.11
CA THR A 71 16.25 10.99 -5.54
C THR A 71 15.98 10.36 -6.90
N LEU A 72 14.76 9.86 -7.13
CA LEU A 72 14.37 9.30 -8.43
C LEU A 72 14.41 10.35 -9.55
N SER A 73 13.79 11.52 -9.34
CA SER A 73 13.80 12.61 -10.32
C SER A 73 15.23 13.09 -10.63
N TYR A 74 16.07 13.21 -9.61
CA TYR A 74 17.47 13.62 -9.77
C TYR A 74 18.31 12.58 -10.52
N LEU A 75 18.17 11.30 -10.18
CA LEU A 75 18.90 10.22 -10.85
C LEU A 75 18.43 10.05 -12.31
N ALA A 76 17.14 10.24 -12.58
CA ALA A 76 16.57 10.15 -13.93
C ALA A 76 17.07 11.26 -14.88
N LEU A 77 17.56 12.39 -14.36
CA LEU A 77 18.22 13.42 -15.17
C LEU A 77 19.64 13.03 -15.61
N ARG A 78 20.29 12.10 -14.90
CA ARG A 78 21.74 11.84 -15.04
C ARG A 78 22.08 10.42 -15.51
N TYR A 79 21.21 9.46 -15.23
CA TYR A 79 21.47 8.05 -15.46
C TYR A 79 20.30 7.36 -16.17
N PRO A 80 20.56 6.34 -17.00
CA PRO A 80 19.52 5.48 -17.57
C PRO A 80 18.75 4.76 -16.46
N VAL A 81 17.45 4.51 -16.67
CA VAL A 81 16.58 3.82 -15.70
C VAL A 81 17.16 2.50 -15.16
N PRO A 82 17.79 1.61 -15.96
CA PRO A 82 18.40 0.38 -15.44
C PRO A 82 19.47 0.63 -14.35
N SER A 83 20.26 1.70 -14.47
CA SER A 83 21.27 2.06 -13.46
C SER A 83 20.63 2.56 -12.17
N ILE A 84 19.46 3.20 -12.26
CA ILE A 84 18.69 3.67 -11.10
C ILE A 84 18.16 2.47 -10.30
N LEU A 85 17.77 1.38 -10.97
CA LEU A 85 17.30 0.17 -10.28
C LEU A 85 18.40 -0.44 -9.40
N TRP A 86 19.64 -0.47 -9.86
CA TRP A 86 20.78 -0.93 -9.05
C TRP A 86 21.00 -0.08 -7.81
N PHE A 87 20.85 1.24 -7.91
CA PHE A 87 20.89 2.13 -6.76
C PHE A 87 19.85 1.74 -5.69
N TRP A 88 18.61 1.46 -6.12
CA TRP A 88 17.55 1.01 -5.21
C TRP A 88 17.84 -0.35 -4.58
N VAL A 89 18.42 -1.31 -5.33
CA VAL A 89 18.84 -2.60 -4.79
C VAL A 89 19.86 -2.43 -3.67
N ILE A 90 20.88 -1.59 -3.89
CA ILE A 90 21.92 -1.30 -2.89
C ILE A 90 21.30 -0.65 -1.65
N MET A 91 20.38 0.31 -1.83
CA MET A 91 19.69 0.97 -0.72
C MET A 91 18.88 -0.02 0.12
N HIS A 92 18.14 -0.94 -0.52
CA HIS A 92 17.39 -1.98 0.18
C HIS A 92 18.32 -2.98 0.88
N ALA A 93 19.44 -3.36 0.26
CA ALA A 93 20.44 -4.22 0.89
C ALA A 93 21.03 -3.55 2.15
N LEU A 94 21.35 -2.26 2.08
CA LEU A 94 21.84 -1.49 3.22
C LEU A 94 20.79 -1.40 4.34
N ALA A 95 19.53 -1.14 4.00
CA ALA A 95 18.43 -1.13 4.95
C ALA A 95 18.24 -2.50 5.62
N PHE A 96 18.35 -3.58 4.85
CA PHE A 96 18.29 -4.96 5.35
C PHE A 96 19.44 -5.25 6.31
N VAL A 97 20.68 -4.86 5.97
CA VAL A 97 21.85 -5.01 6.84
C VAL A 97 21.68 -4.20 8.13
N PHE A 98 21.25 -2.94 8.03
CA PHE A 98 20.98 -2.10 9.19
C PHE A 98 19.93 -2.72 10.12
N PHE A 99 18.83 -3.22 9.54
CA PHE A 99 17.79 -3.92 10.30
C PHE A 99 18.34 -5.20 10.92
N PHE A 100 19.11 -6.01 10.20
CA PHE A 100 19.66 -7.27 10.71
C PHE A 100 20.63 -7.03 11.88
N LEU A 101 21.53 -6.06 11.73
CA LEU A 101 22.47 -5.67 12.79
C LEU A 101 21.74 -5.14 14.03
N GLY A 102 20.75 -4.27 13.85
CA GLY A 102 19.93 -3.74 14.95
C GLY A 102 18.99 -4.79 15.58
N SER A 103 18.59 -5.79 14.80
CA SER A 103 17.59 -6.78 15.24
C SER A 103 18.09 -7.67 16.37
N ASN A 104 19.40 -7.93 16.40
CA ASN A 104 20.03 -8.80 17.39
C ASN A 104 19.99 -8.19 18.80
N SER A 105 19.98 -6.86 18.91
CA SER A 105 20.05 -6.16 20.20
C SER A 105 18.67 -5.73 20.73
N PHE A 106 17.71 -5.37 19.85
CA PHE A 106 16.43 -4.78 20.28
C PHE A 106 15.16 -5.54 19.84
N VAL A 107 15.23 -6.38 18.80
CA VAL A 107 14.03 -6.90 18.10
C VAL A 107 13.78 -8.38 18.37
N ARG A 108 14.83 -9.22 18.35
CA ARG A 108 14.71 -10.68 18.52
C ARG A 108 14.00 -11.11 19.81
N PRO A 109 14.29 -10.56 21.00
CA PRO A 109 13.63 -10.99 22.24
C PRO A 109 12.11 -10.75 22.20
N GLN A 110 11.68 -9.67 21.55
CA GLN A 110 10.28 -9.27 21.54
C GLN A 110 9.45 -10.00 20.49
N ILE A 111 10.00 -10.21 19.30
CA ILE A 111 9.35 -11.03 18.27
C ILE A 111 9.16 -12.46 18.79
N GLN A 112 10.19 -13.03 19.44
CA GLN A 112 10.08 -14.35 20.06
C GLN A 112 9.00 -14.36 21.14
N SER A 113 8.92 -13.36 22.02
CA SER A 113 7.85 -13.29 23.03
C SER A 113 6.44 -13.16 22.43
N PHE A 114 6.29 -12.50 21.27
CA PHE A 114 5.01 -12.38 20.58
C PHE A 114 4.56 -13.72 20.01
N PHE A 115 5.47 -14.48 19.39
CA PHE A 115 5.20 -15.82 18.90
C PHE A 115 5.12 -16.89 20.00
N GLN A 116 5.71 -16.64 21.17
CA GLN A 116 5.71 -17.57 22.31
C GLN A 116 4.57 -17.34 23.31
N ARG A 117 3.67 -16.37 23.10
CA ARG A 117 2.48 -16.21 23.98
C ARG A 117 1.69 -17.53 24.02
N PRO A 118 1.62 -18.23 25.17
CA PRO A 118 0.84 -19.45 25.29
C PRO A 118 -0.62 -19.06 25.45
N GLY A 119 -1.34 -19.01 24.33
CA GLY A 119 -2.76 -18.65 24.33
C GLY A 119 -3.35 -18.69 22.92
N GLU A 120 -3.98 -19.81 22.58
CA GLU A 120 -4.92 -19.97 21.46
C GLU A 120 -4.39 -19.85 20.02
N GLN A 121 -3.29 -20.53 19.68
CA GLN A 121 -3.18 -21.08 18.32
C GLN A 121 -3.22 -22.59 18.39
N LYS A 122 -4.44 -23.15 18.48
CA LYS A 122 -4.64 -24.48 17.91
C LYS A 122 -4.18 -24.37 16.46
N GLN A 123 -3.15 -25.10 16.09
CA GLN A 123 -2.77 -25.36 14.69
C GLN A 123 -3.91 -26.14 14.03
N THR A 124 -5.07 -25.51 13.82
CA THR A 124 -6.06 -26.03 12.89
C THR A 124 -5.38 -25.99 11.53
N LYS A 125 -5.36 -27.14 10.83
CA LYS A 125 -4.73 -27.27 9.52
C LYS A 125 -5.28 -26.16 8.61
N PHE A 126 -4.47 -25.68 7.66
CA PHE A 126 -4.91 -24.64 6.70
C PHE A 126 -6.28 -24.97 6.09
N PHE A 127 -6.51 -26.24 5.78
CA PHE A 127 -7.80 -26.78 5.31
C PHE A 127 -8.96 -26.61 6.29
N ASP A 128 -8.74 -26.80 7.60
CA ASP A 128 -9.78 -26.61 8.61
C ASP A 128 -10.13 -25.11 8.76
N ARG A 129 -9.14 -24.22 8.62
CA ARG A 129 -9.37 -22.76 8.58
C ARG A 129 -10.16 -22.37 7.33
N LEU A 130 -9.78 -22.88 6.17
CA LEU A 130 -10.46 -22.61 4.90
C LEU A 130 -11.90 -23.13 4.92
N ARG A 131 -12.13 -24.34 5.45
CA ARG A 131 -13.48 -24.90 5.60
C ARG A 131 -14.36 -24.07 6.53
N ASN A 132 -13.84 -23.68 7.69
CA ASN A 132 -14.57 -22.84 8.64
C ASN A 132 -14.84 -21.44 8.07
N PHE A 133 -13.92 -20.92 7.26
CA PHE A 133 -14.08 -19.66 6.55
C PHE A 133 -15.18 -19.75 5.49
N ILE A 134 -15.14 -20.75 4.60
CA ILE A 134 -16.18 -20.99 3.59
C ILE A 134 -17.54 -21.17 4.26
N ARG A 135 -17.60 -21.93 5.37
CA ARG A 135 -18.85 -22.10 6.14
C ARG A 135 -19.37 -20.78 6.71
N THR A 136 -18.48 -19.93 7.22
CA THR A 136 -18.84 -18.58 7.71
C THR A 136 -19.38 -17.70 6.58
N LEU A 137 -18.83 -17.80 5.37
CA LEU A 137 -19.31 -17.06 4.19
C LEU A 137 -20.72 -17.49 3.79
N THR A 138 -21.02 -18.79 3.82
CA THR A 138 -22.36 -19.30 3.47
C THR A 138 -23.39 -19.13 4.58
N GLU A 139 -22.99 -19.07 5.84
CA GLU A 139 -23.89 -18.86 6.99
C GLU A 139 -24.33 -17.40 7.17
N SER A 140 -23.55 -16.41 6.70
CA SER A 140 -23.86 -14.99 6.87
C SER A 140 -23.76 -14.22 5.56
N GLN A 141 -24.91 -13.81 5.03
CA GLN A 141 -25.00 -12.94 3.84
C GLN A 141 -24.21 -11.64 4.03
N LEU A 142 -24.20 -11.08 5.24
CA LEU A 142 -23.47 -9.85 5.54
C LEU A 142 -21.95 -10.04 5.43
N VAL A 143 -21.43 -11.16 5.93
CA VAL A 143 -19.99 -11.48 5.80
C VAL A 143 -19.64 -11.72 4.33
N LEU A 144 -20.50 -12.43 3.58
CA LEU A 144 -20.30 -12.65 2.14
C LEU A 144 -20.21 -11.32 1.37
N PHE A 145 -21.15 -10.39 1.58
CA PHE A 145 -21.13 -9.08 0.92
C PHE A 145 -19.88 -8.27 1.30
N LEU A 146 -19.42 -8.36 2.54
CA LEU A 146 -18.23 -7.66 2.99
C LEU A 146 -16.95 -8.22 2.33
N VAL A 147 -16.83 -9.55 2.24
CA VAL A 147 -15.72 -10.20 1.53
C VAL A 147 -15.75 -9.87 0.05
N LEU A 148 -16.92 -10.01 -0.59
CA LEU A 148 -17.06 -9.71 -2.01
C LEU A 148 -16.73 -8.24 -2.30
N SER A 149 -17.19 -7.31 -1.46
CA SER A 149 -16.85 -5.89 -1.57
C SER A 149 -15.35 -5.65 -1.46
N ALA A 150 -14.68 -6.26 -0.48
CA ALA A 150 -13.24 -6.13 -0.33
C ALA A 150 -12.48 -6.72 -1.53
N VAL A 151 -12.89 -7.88 -2.05
CA VAL A 151 -12.30 -8.51 -3.25
C VAL A 151 -12.46 -7.59 -4.45
N MET A 152 -13.66 -7.10 -4.70
CA MET A 152 -13.92 -6.15 -5.78
C MET A 152 -13.12 -4.85 -5.62
N ALA A 153 -12.94 -4.36 -4.39
CA ALA A 153 -12.11 -3.17 -4.13
C ALA A 153 -10.63 -3.42 -4.46
N ASN A 154 -10.09 -4.60 -4.14
CA ASN A 154 -8.70 -4.96 -4.50
C ASN A 154 -8.53 -5.15 -6.01
N PHE A 155 -9.47 -5.83 -6.68
CA PHE A 155 -9.46 -5.91 -8.14
C PHE A 155 -9.52 -4.53 -8.78
N SER A 156 -10.37 -3.64 -8.26
CA SER A 156 -10.45 -2.25 -8.73
C SER A 156 -9.13 -1.52 -8.51
N PHE A 157 -8.48 -1.71 -7.37
CA PHE A 157 -7.17 -1.11 -7.08
C PHE A 157 -6.11 -1.53 -8.10
N TYR A 158 -5.95 -2.82 -8.35
CA TYR A 158 -4.97 -3.33 -9.33
C TYR A 158 -5.33 -2.94 -10.77
N PHE A 159 -6.62 -2.91 -11.09
CA PHE A 159 -7.07 -2.46 -12.41
C PHE A 159 -6.80 -0.96 -12.62
N ALA A 160 -7.04 -0.13 -11.60
CA ALA A 160 -6.66 1.29 -11.62
C ALA A 160 -5.14 1.46 -11.79
N GLU A 161 -4.35 0.62 -11.12
CA GLU A 161 -2.90 0.63 -11.26
C GLU A 161 -2.46 0.34 -12.68
N PHE A 162 -3.02 -0.72 -13.26
CA PHE A 162 -2.70 -1.15 -14.60
C PHE A 162 -3.11 -0.08 -15.62
N GLN A 163 -4.32 0.47 -15.51
CA GLN A 163 -4.84 1.48 -16.42
C GLN A 163 -4.02 2.77 -16.33
N SER A 164 -3.78 3.29 -15.13
CA SER A 164 -2.96 4.50 -14.93
C SER A 164 -1.55 4.30 -15.46
N ALA A 165 -0.91 3.15 -15.19
CA ALA A 165 0.41 2.87 -15.69
C ALA A 165 0.44 2.71 -17.21
N SER A 166 -0.59 2.14 -17.83
CA SER A 166 -0.70 2.01 -19.29
C SER A 166 -0.82 3.39 -19.96
N ILE A 167 -1.70 4.26 -19.44
CA ILE A 167 -1.86 5.63 -19.93
C ILE A 167 -0.54 6.40 -19.84
N LEU A 168 0.14 6.33 -18.69
CA LEU A 168 1.41 7.04 -18.50
C LEU A 168 2.50 6.50 -19.45
N ASN A 169 2.63 5.18 -19.58
CA ASN A 169 3.62 4.60 -20.51
C ASN A 169 3.35 4.98 -21.98
N ALA A 170 2.08 5.11 -22.39
CA ALA A 170 1.75 5.48 -23.76
C ALA A 170 2.02 6.96 -24.10
N GLN A 171 2.08 7.83 -23.09
CA GLN A 171 2.21 9.28 -23.26
C GLN A 171 3.65 9.79 -23.15
N PHE A 172 4.56 9.02 -22.54
CA PHE A 172 5.97 9.39 -22.41
C PHE A 172 6.82 8.55 -23.38
N ALA A 173 7.62 9.22 -24.21
CA ALA A 173 8.47 8.56 -25.22
C ALA A 173 9.75 7.94 -24.62
N SER A 174 10.20 8.43 -23.46
CA SER A 174 11.42 7.98 -22.78
C SER A 174 11.10 7.46 -21.38
N GLU A 175 11.72 6.34 -21.00
CA GLU A 175 11.62 5.80 -19.64
C GLU A 175 12.16 6.78 -18.58
N ASN A 176 13.16 7.59 -18.94
CA ASN A 176 13.71 8.61 -18.05
C ASN A 176 12.69 9.72 -17.78
N ASP A 177 11.93 10.15 -18.79
CA ASP A 177 10.87 11.16 -18.62
C ASP A 177 9.74 10.63 -17.76
N LEU A 178 9.38 9.36 -17.94
CA LEU A 178 8.41 8.67 -17.10
C LEU A 178 8.91 8.58 -15.65
N ALA A 179 10.17 8.20 -15.42
CA ALA A 179 10.76 8.13 -14.08
C ALA A 179 10.81 9.50 -13.40
N MET A 180 11.17 10.56 -14.13
CA MET A 180 11.10 11.94 -13.64
C MET A 180 9.69 12.35 -13.26
N PHE A 181 8.71 12.05 -14.11
CA PHE A 181 7.30 12.28 -13.83
C PHE A 181 6.85 11.55 -12.56
N TYR A 182 7.18 10.26 -12.41
CA TYR A 182 6.85 9.48 -11.22
C TYR A 182 7.49 10.05 -9.95
N GLY A 183 8.73 10.54 -10.02
CA GLY A 183 9.40 11.17 -8.89
C GLY A 183 8.68 12.46 -8.46
N TRP A 184 8.40 13.38 -9.39
CA TRP A 184 7.67 14.61 -9.10
C TRP A 184 6.24 14.35 -8.66
N PHE A 185 5.54 13.45 -9.34
CA PHE A 185 4.20 13.02 -8.98
C PHE A 185 4.18 12.47 -7.55
N THR A 186 5.17 11.67 -7.15
CA THR A 186 5.25 11.10 -5.80
C THR A 186 5.44 12.18 -4.75
N ILE A 187 6.29 13.18 -4.99
CA ILE A 187 6.47 14.33 -4.09
C ILE A 187 5.15 15.10 -3.96
N CYS A 188 4.59 15.56 -5.08
CA CYS A 188 3.38 16.38 -5.10
C CYS A 188 2.17 15.62 -4.52
N ALA A 189 1.99 14.35 -4.89
CA ALA A 189 0.89 13.54 -4.39
C ALA A 189 1.03 13.27 -2.89
N SER A 190 2.24 13.04 -2.37
CA SER A 190 2.46 12.79 -0.94
C SER A 190 2.24 14.05 -0.11
N LEU A 191 2.72 15.21 -0.58
CA LEU A 191 2.49 16.50 0.06
C LEU A 191 1.02 16.87 0.03
N LEU A 192 0.36 16.73 -1.12
CA LEU A 192 -1.05 17.02 -1.26
C LEU A 192 -1.90 16.06 -0.41
N ALA A 193 -1.55 14.78 -0.36
CA ALA A 193 -2.20 13.81 0.53
C ALA A 193 -2.04 14.20 2.00
N PHE A 194 -0.85 14.63 2.42
CA PHE A 194 -0.62 15.09 3.79
C PHE A 194 -1.47 16.33 4.13
N LEU A 195 -1.48 17.34 3.25
CA LEU A 195 -2.31 18.54 3.42
C LEU A 195 -3.80 18.19 3.44
N PHE A 196 -4.24 17.32 2.53
CA PHE A 196 -5.62 16.85 2.46
C PHE A 196 -6.00 16.11 3.75
N GLN A 197 -5.14 15.24 4.25
CA GLN A 197 -5.36 14.54 5.51
C GLN A 197 -5.43 15.49 6.71
N ALA A 198 -4.53 16.48 6.77
CA ALA A 198 -4.45 17.42 7.89
C ALA A 198 -5.65 18.39 7.95
N PHE A 199 -6.06 18.94 6.81
CA PHE A 199 -7.07 20.00 6.76
C PHE A 199 -8.47 19.49 6.39
N ILE A 200 -8.57 18.53 5.48
CA ILE A 200 -9.85 18.14 4.86
C ILE A 200 -10.42 16.91 5.54
N THR A 201 -9.63 15.85 5.72
CA THR A 201 -10.11 14.58 6.30
C THR A 201 -10.68 14.79 7.71
N GLY A 202 -10.01 15.55 8.57
CA GLY A 202 -10.51 15.88 9.91
C GLY A 202 -11.84 16.66 9.88
N SER A 203 -11.94 17.65 8.99
CA SER A 203 -13.15 18.47 8.83
C SER A 203 -14.33 17.66 8.27
N MET A 204 -14.07 16.80 7.28
CA MET A 204 -15.07 15.90 6.71
C MET A 204 -15.61 14.93 7.75
N ILE A 205 -14.74 14.30 8.55
CA ILE A 205 -15.16 13.38 9.61
C ILE A 205 -16.03 14.11 10.64
N HIS A 206 -15.67 15.34 11.03
CA HIS A 206 -16.45 16.13 11.98
C HIS A 206 -17.81 16.56 11.43
N ARG A 207 -17.89 16.95 10.15
CA ARG A 207 -19.12 17.49 9.55
C ARG A 207 -20.08 16.41 9.01
N LEU A 208 -19.54 15.39 8.34
CA LEU A 208 -20.31 14.37 7.64
C LEU A 208 -20.44 13.08 8.46
N GLY A 209 -19.60 12.89 9.48
CA GLY A 209 -19.48 11.63 10.21
C GLY A 209 -18.64 10.60 9.46
N ILE A 210 -18.25 9.54 10.17
CA ILE A 210 -17.34 8.49 9.65
C ILE A 210 -17.98 7.71 8.50
N SER A 211 -19.25 7.33 8.62
CA SER A 211 -19.96 6.52 7.62
C SER A 211 -20.05 7.24 6.26
N ASN A 212 -20.51 8.49 6.25
CA ASN A 212 -20.64 9.26 5.00
C ASN A 212 -19.28 9.60 4.39
N THR A 213 -18.27 9.90 5.23
CA THR A 213 -16.91 10.14 4.73
C THR A 213 -16.34 8.89 4.06
N ASN A 214 -16.69 7.69 4.53
CA ASN A 214 -16.22 6.44 3.92
C ASN A 214 -16.75 6.24 2.50
N ILE A 215 -17.95 6.76 2.17
CA ILE A 215 -18.57 6.69 0.83
C ILE A 215 -17.88 7.64 -0.16
N VAL A 216 -17.23 8.71 0.33
CA VAL A 216 -16.56 9.69 -0.54
C VAL A 216 -15.43 9.07 -1.34
N TYR A 217 -14.65 8.15 -0.76
CA TYR A 217 -13.55 7.50 -1.49
C TYR A 217 -14.04 6.66 -2.69
N PRO A 218 -15.04 5.76 -2.55
CA PRO A 218 -15.68 5.08 -3.68
C PRO A 218 -16.19 6.03 -4.77
N ILE A 219 -16.79 7.17 -4.40
CA ILE A 219 -17.26 8.17 -5.36
C ILE A 219 -16.07 8.75 -6.13
N LEU A 220 -15.00 9.16 -5.45
CA LEU A 220 -13.80 9.69 -6.10
C LEU A 220 -13.14 8.66 -7.02
N ALA A 221 -13.06 7.39 -6.59
CA ALA A 221 -12.59 6.29 -7.42
C ALA A 221 -13.46 6.10 -8.67
N PHE A 222 -14.79 6.16 -8.52
CA PHE A 222 -15.71 6.08 -9.66
C PHE A 222 -15.51 7.24 -10.64
N THR A 223 -15.33 8.47 -10.16
CA THR A 223 -15.03 9.62 -11.06
C THR A 223 -13.71 9.44 -11.80
N ALA A 224 -12.72 8.81 -11.18
CA ALA A 224 -11.45 8.55 -11.83
C ALA A 224 -11.55 7.51 -12.94
N PHE A 225 -12.27 6.40 -12.68
CA PHE A 225 -12.56 5.40 -13.70
C PHE A 225 -13.43 5.94 -14.83
N LEU A 226 -14.43 6.76 -14.51
CA LEU A 226 -15.26 7.39 -15.53
C LEU A 226 -14.42 8.35 -16.39
N GLY A 227 -13.52 9.12 -15.77
CA GLY A 227 -12.59 9.99 -16.47
C GLY A 227 -11.69 9.22 -17.45
N THR A 228 -11.11 8.09 -17.03
CA THR A 228 -10.26 7.27 -17.91
C THR A 228 -11.04 6.50 -18.95
N ALA A 229 -12.31 6.18 -18.70
CA ALA A 229 -13.21 5.58 -19.68
C ALA A 229 -13.63 6.57 -20.78
N LEU A 230 -13.84 7.85 -20.43
CA LEU A 230 -14.20 8.90 -21.37
C LEU A 230 -12.99 9.43 -22.16
N SER A 231 -11.83 9.51 -21.53
CA SER A 231 -10.61 10.03 -22.15
C SER A 231 -9.38 9.27 -21.65
N PHE A 232 -8.73 8.56 -22.57
CA PHE A 232 -7.50 7.81 -22.30
C PHE A 232 -6.26 8.72 -22.47
N THR A 233 -6.27 9.86 -21.77
CA THR A 233 -5.24 10.89 -21.84
C THR A 233 -4.52 11.07 -20.51
N LEU A 234 -3.44 11.87 -20.50
CA LEU A 234 -2.60 12.09 -19.33
C LEU A 234 -3.41 12.56 -18.11
N GLY A 235 -4.30 13.55 -18.26
CA GLY A 235 -5.05 14.15 -17.15
C GLY A 235 -5.85 13.14 -16.31
N PRO A 236 -6.78 12.37 -16.92
CA PRO A 236 -7.48 11.29 -16.22
C PRO A 236 -6.57 10.21 -15.64
N GLY A 237 -5.46 9.89 -16.32
CA GLY A 237 -4.45 8.96 -15.79
C GLY A 237 -3.77 9.46 -14.52
N VAL A 238 -3.40 10.75 -14.46
CA VAL A 238 -2.84 11.40 -13.27
C VAL A 238 -3.86 11.43 -12.14
N TRP A 239 -5.11 11.78 -12.44
CA TRP A 239 -6.19 11.79 -11.46
C TRP A 239 -6.43 10.40 -10.87
N LEU A 240 -6.52 9.36 -11.70
CA LEU A 240 -6.63 7.97 -11.26
C LEU A 240 -5.48 7.55 -10.37
N LYS A 241 -4.24 7.92 -10.74
CA LYS A 241 -3.06 7.63 -9.91
C LYS A 241 -3.09 8.38 -8.57
N PHE A 242 -3.59 9.61 -8.56
CA PHE A 242 -3.71 10.41 -7.35
C PHE A 242 -4.79 9.87 -6.41
N VAL A 243 -5.91 9.39 -6.94
CA VAL A 243 -6.92 8.69 -6.13
C VAL A 243 -6.31 7.43 -5.51
N GLN A 244 -5.58 6.65 -6.31
CA GLN A 244 -4.96 5.39 -5.89
C GLN A 244 -3.90 5.57 -4.79
N LEU A 245 -3.00 6.57 -4.91
CA LEU A 245 -1.88 6.74 -3.99
C LEU A 245 -2.07 7.85 -2.96
N GLY A 246 -2.68 8.96 -3.37
CA GLY A 246 -2.89 10.12 -2.53
C GLY A 246 -4.11 9.93 -1.64
N LEU A 247 -5.30 9.88 -2.24
CA LEU A 247 -6.57 9.82 -1.50
C LEU A 247 -6.77 8.52 -0.72
N LEU A 248 -6.21 7.40 -1.17
CA LEU A 248 -6.20 6.17 -0.38
C LEU A 248 -5.55 6.41 0.99
N THR A 249 -4.39 7.07 1.02
CA THR A 249 -3.66 7.35 2.26
C THR A 249 -4.26 8.51 3.05
N ALA A 250 -4.73 9.56 2.35
CA ALA A 250 -5.24 10.76 2.98
C ALA A 250 -6.66 10.61 3.56
N LEU A 251 -7.51 9.79 2.93
CA LEU A 251 -8.94 9.70 3.23
C LEU A 251 -9.36 8.29 3.62
N PHE A 252 -9.13 7.30 2.75
CA PHE A 252 -9.69 5.95 2.95
C PHE A 252 -9.11 5.24 4.18
N GLN A 253 -7.79 5.18 4.30
CA GLN A 253 -7.11 4.53 5.43
C GLN A 253 -7.50 5.12 6.81
N PRO A 254 -7.44 6.45 7.04
CA PRO A 254 -7.80 7.01 8.35
C PRO A 254 -9.29 6.82 8.68
N VAL A 255 -10.18 6.97 7.69
CA VAL A 255 -11.63 6.80 7.89
C VAL A 255 -11.97 5.34 8.19
N SER A 256 -11.37 4.41 7.44
CA SER A 256 -11.54 2.96 7.65
C SER A 256 -11.04 2.54 9.03
N ASN A 257 -9.88 3.04 9.46
CA ASN A 257 -9.33 2.76 10.79
C ASN A 257 -10.27 3.23 11.92
N LEU A 258 -10.88 4.41 11.77
CA LEU A 258 -11.87 4.91 12.74
C LEU A 258 -13.16 4.09 12.72
N PHE A 259 -13.63 3.69 11.54
CA PHE A 259 -14.80 2.83 11.39
C PHE A 259 -14.59 1.48 12.09
N TYR A 260 -13.45 0.83 11.87
CA TYR A 260 -13.12 -0.44 12.54
C TYR A 260 -12.92 -0.30 14.05
N ASN A 261 -12.49 0.87 14.54
CA ASN A 261 -12.37 1.12 15.98
C ASN A 261 -13.73 1.21 16.70
N ALA A 262 -14.82 1.47 15.98
CA ALA A 262 -16.17 1.47 16.53
C ALA A 262 -16.76 0.06 16.72
N LEU A 263 -16.15 -0.97 16.12
CA LEU A 263 -16.63 -2.35 16.21
C LEU A 263 -16.14 -3.06 17.48
N PRO A 264 -16.94 -3.97 18.08
CA PRO A 264 -16.50 -4.80 19.19
C PRO A 264 -15.22 -5.58 18.83
N PRO A 265 -14.25 -5.73 19.75
CA PRO A 265 -12.93 -6.31 19.43
C PRO A 265 -12.96 -7.68 18.75
N ARG A 266 -13.94 -8.54 19.10
CA ARG A 266 -14.12 -9.88 18.51
C ARG A 266 -14.62 -9.82 17.06
N GLU A 267 -15.51 -8.89 16.74
CA GLU A 267 -16.03 -8.69 15.39
C GLU A 267 -15.01 -7.96 14.50
N LYS A 268 -14.33 -6.96 15.06
CA LYS A 268 -13.20 -6.27 14.41
C LYS A 268 -12.12 -7.25 13.98
N ALA A 269 -11.67 -8.13 14.88
CA ALA A 269 -10.65 -9.12 14.56
C ALA A 269 -11.11 -10.09 13.47
N ARG A 270 -12.39 -10.52 13.50
CA ARG A 270 -12.95 -11.41 12.47
C ARG A 270 -13.04 -10.74 11.11
N ILE A 271 -13.53 -9.50 11.06
CA ILE A 271 -13.67 -8.71 9.82
C ILE A 271 -12.30 -8.36 9.23
N ILE A 272 -11.34 -7.94 10.05
CA ILE A 272 -9.97 -7.66 9.61
C ILE A 272 -9.27 -8.94 9.15
N THR A 273 -9.38 -10.04 9.89
CA THR A 273 -8.76 -11.32 9.47
C THR A 273 -9.36 -11.86 8.18
N VAL A 274 -10.65 -11.63 7.94
CA VAL A 274 -11.32 -12.00 6.70
C VAL A 274 -10.96 -11.04 5.57
N SER A 275 -10.98 -9.72 5.79
CA SER A 275 -10.66 -8.71 4.78
C SER A 275 -9.17 -8.71 4.43
N GLU A 276 -8.27 -8.74 5.39
CA GLU A 276 -6.82 -8.72 5.14
C GLU A 276 -6.28 -10.12 4.84
N GLY A 277 -6.80 -11.17 5.50
CA GLY A 277 -6.31 -12.55 5.34
C GLY A 277 -6.82 -13.29 4.10
N VAL A 278 -7.95 -12.87 3.51
CA VAL A 278 -8.53 -13.50 2.31
C VAL A 278 -8.32 -12.66 1.06
N VAL A 279 -8.28 -11.33 1.22
CA VAL A 279 -8.36 -10.39 0.10
C VAL A 279 -7.03 -9.75 -0.28
N GLN A 280 -6.02 -9.84 0.60
CA GLN A 280 -4.63 -9.60 0.21
C GLN A 280 -3.87 -10.92 0.08
N PRO A 281 -4.18 -11.78 -0.91
CA PRO A 281 -3.14 -12.66 -1.40
C PRO A 281 -2.16 -11.77 -2.19
N LEU A 282 -0.93 -11.72 -1.68
CA LEU A 282 0.33 -11.32 -2.33
C LEU A 282 0.24 -10.77 -3.77
#